data_AF-A0A356E1S8-F1
#
_entry.id   AF-A0A356E1S8-F1
#
_cell.length_a   1.000
_cell.length_b   1.000
_cell.length_c   1.000
_cell.angle_alpha   90.00
_cell.angle_beta   90.00
_cell.angle_gamma   90.00
#
_symmetry.space_group_name_H-M   'P 1'
#
loop_
_entity.id
_entity.type
_entity.pdbx_description
1 polymer ?
#
loop_
_entity_poly.entity_id
_entity_poly.type
_entity_poly.pdbx_seq_one_letter_code
_entity_poly.pdbx_strand_id
1 'polypeptide(L)' 'MVTREEAESLLRKYNPNEALVYHAFCVEETMA' A
#
# COMPACT_ATOMS: atom_id res chain seq x y z
N MET A 1 6.17 14.42 -2.55
CA MET A 1 5.71 13.09 -2.99
C MET A 1 5.72 12.21 -1.76
N VAL A 2 4.70 11.40 -1.58
CA VAL A 2 4.64 10.40 -0.50
C VAL A 2 5.60 9.26 -0.86
N THR A 3 6.46 8.83 0.06
CA THR A 3 7.34 7.68 -0.18
C THR A 3 6.59 6.36 -0.04
N ARG A 4 7.19 5.26 -0.52
CA ARG A 4 6.58 3.92 -0.37
C ARG A 4 6.41 3.54 1.11
N GLU A 5 7.38 3.86 1.97
CA GLU A 5 7.28 3.59 3.40
C GLU A 5 6.16 4.42 4.06
N GLU A 6 6.00 5.69 3.66
CA GLU A 6 4.92 6.54 4.15
C GLU A 6 3.55 6.03 3.71
N ALA A 7 3.42 5.56 2.46
CA ALA A 7 2.20 4.95 1.94
C ALA A 7 1.86 3.64 2.68
N GLU A 8 2.84 2.79 2.96
CA GLU A 8 2.64 1.55 3.73
C GLU A 8 2.10 1.85 5.14
N SER A 9 2.74 2.80 5.83
CA SER A 9 2.34 3.20 7.18
C SER A 9 0.90 3.71 7.23
N LEU A 10 0.51 4.53 6.25
CA LEU A 10 -0.86 5.02 6.12
C LEU A 10 -1.85 3.90 5.78
N LEU A 11 -1.50 3.02 4.84
CA LEU A 11 -2.34 1.88 4.46
C LEU A 11 -2.63 0.97 5.65
N ARG A 12 -1.61 0.60 6.43
CA ARG A 12 -1.77 -0.23 7.63
C ARG A 12 -2.56 0.49 8.74
N LYS A 13 -2.40 1.81 8.86
CA LYS A 13 -3.13 2.63 9.86
C LYS A 13 -4.64 2.65 9.61
N TYR A 14 -5.07 2.74 8.35
CA TYR A 14 -6.48 2.90 8.00
C TYR A 14 -7.13 1.61 7.49
N ASN A 15 -6.34 0.63 7.04
CA ASN A 15 -6.80 -0.67 6.57
C ASN A 15 -6.05 -1.79 7.30
N PRO A 16 -6.60 -2.35 8.39
CA PRO A 16 -5.97 -3.46 9.11
C PRO A 16 -6.03 -4.78 8.34
N ASN A 17 -6.70 -4.82 7.18
CA ASN A 17 -6.77 -6.00 6.34
C ASN A 17 -5.54 -6.09 5.43
N GLU A 18 -4.61 -6.96 5.82
CA GLU A 18 -3.37 -7.23 5.08
C GLU A 18 -3.58 -7.61 3.61
N ALA A 19 -4.70 -8.26 3.27
CA ALA A 19 -5.00 -8.63 1.88
C ALA A 19 -5.23 -7.39 0.99
N LEU A 20 -5.83 -6.33 1.55
CA LEU A 20 -6.06 -5.08 0.82
C LEU A 20 -4.76 -4.26 0.70
N VAL A 21 -3.91 -4.28 1.73
CA VAL A 21 -2.59 -3.65 1.70
C VAL A 21 -1.70 -4.32 0.65
N TYR A 22 -1.68 -5.66 0.63
CA TYR A 22 -0.95 -6.44 -0.38
C TYR A 22 -1.45 -6.18 -1.80
N HIS A 23 -2.78 -6.16 -1.99
CA HIS A 23 -3.38 -5.84 -3.29
C HIS A 23 -2.95 -4.46 -3.81
N ALA A 24 -2.88 -3.45 -2.95
CA ALA A 24 -2.43 -2.10 -3.34
C ALA A 24 -0.99 -2.11 -3.90
N PHE A 25 -0.09 -2.90 -3.30
CA PHE A 25 1.29 -3.05 -3.80
C PHE A 25 1.37 -3.83 -5.11
N CYS A 26 0.58 -4.88 -5.29
CA CYS A 26 0.55 -5.61 -6.56
C CYS A 26 0.05 -4.74 -7.71
N VAL A 27 -0.94 -3.87 -7.48
CA VAL A 27 -1.41 -2.93 -8.50
C VAL A 27 -0.31 -1.94 -8.87
N GLU A 28 0.39 -1.37 -7.88
CA GLU A 28 1.53 -0.48 -8.12
C GLU A 28 2.58 -1.10 -9.05
N GLU A 29 2.98 -2.35 -8.80
CA GLU A 29 3.97 -3.06 -9.61
C GLU A 29 3.53 -3.28 -11.06
N THR A 30 2.22 -3.39 -11.31
CA THR A 30 1.67 -3.57 -12.67
C THR A 30 1.45 -2.26 -13.44
N MET A 31 1.60 -1.10 -12.78
CA MET A 31 1.44 0.22 -13.42
C MET A 31 2.76 0.83 -13.91
N ALA A 32 3.88 0.12 -13.74
CA ALA A 32 5.20 0.46 -14.28
C ALA A 32 5.40 -0.07 -15.71
#